data_AF-A0A9D8W0A0-F1
#
_entry.id   AF-A0A9D8W0A0-F1
#
_cell.length_a   1.000
_cell.length_b   1.000
_cell.length_c   1.000
_cell.angle_alpha   90.00
_cell.angle_beta   90.00
_cell.angle_gamma   90.00
#
_symmetry.space_group_name_H-M   'P 1'
#
loop_
_entity.id
_entity.type
_entity.pdbx_description
1 polymer ?
#
loop_
_entity_poly.entity_id
_entity_poly.type
_entity_poly.pdbx_seq_one_letter_code
_entity_poly.pdbx_strand_id
1 'polypeptide(L)'
;MDRSAKTLLVPFETGDVAPPVAGSDWLFLNAAPLDKAGDLLAPAQLCRVQPSRPEFLALERAGHEAQPEAPAGRFDGVLVRLGKHRRLNEAMIASANGAVRSGGLVIVAGDKALGAASARKWAGGQIALGGSLAKHHGIAFWFAAAEGAFAGVALPQTVPAPGFAAAPGMFSPDRIDEGSALLADHIDGRVAGAVADFGAGWGYLSGQVLARGNPASIDLVEAHKPSLDQALVNLAPLKGMVPVAGHWLDVTAEPLPGPFDWVVTNPPFHTSRASEPDLGRSFIIAAAKALKPSGRLLMVANRRLPYEQTLGDRFANCAEREACNGFKVIEAHRPRR
;
A
#
# COMPACT_ATOMS: atom_id res chain seq x y z
N MET A 1 -16.67 6.89 2.38
CA MET A 1 -16.28 7.69 1.20
C MET A 1 -15.22 8.69 1.65
N ASP A 2 -14.13 8.84 0.89
CA ASP A 2 -12.96 9.59 1.32
C ASP A 2 -13.20 11.11 1.27
N ARG A 3 -12.97 11.79 2.39
CA ARG A 3 -13.13 13.25 2.55
C ARG A 3 -12.08 14.03 1.77
N SER A 4 -10.88 13.49 1.62
CA SER A 4 -9.77 14.13 0.89
C SER A 4 -10.06 14.19 -0.61
N ALA A 5 -10.68 13.13 -1.16
CA ALA A 5 -11.08 13.08 -2.56
C ALA A 5 -12.13 14.16 -2.90
N LYS A 6 -13.10 14.40 -2.02
CA LYS A 6 -14.06 15.50 -2.17
C LYS A 6 -13.40 16.87 -2.09
N THR A 7 -12.41 17.00 -1.20
CA THR A 7 -11.70 18.27 -1.00
C THR A 7 -10.95 18.70 -2.27
N LEU A 8 -10.48 17.77 -3.11
CA LEU A 8 -9.84 18.09 -4.40
C LEU A 8 -10.73 18.86 -5.37
N LEU A 9 -12.05 18.68 -5.28
CA LEU A 9 -12.99 19.27 -6.23
C LEU A 9 -13.43 20.69 -5.83
N VAL A 10 -13.21 21.06 -4.58
CA VAL A 10 -13.67 22.33 -4.00
C VAL A 10 -13.19 23.56 -4.78
N PRO A 11 -11.93 23.66 -5.24
CA PRO A 11 -11.49 24.82 -6.03
C PRO A 11 -12.27 24.99 -7.35
N PHE A 12 -12.74 23.89 -7.96
CA PHE A 12 -13.60 23.96 -9.15
C PHE A 12 -15.03 24.36 -8.78
N GLU A 13 -15.58 23.79 -7.69
CA GLU A 13 -16.94 24.11 -7.22
C GLU A 13 -17.12 25.59 -6.87
N THR A 14 -16.08 26.22 -6.30
CA THR A 14 -16.11 27.63 -5.88
C THR A 14 -15.73 28.61 -6.99
N GLY A 15 -15.26 28.11 -8.15
CA GLY A 15 -14.82 28.95 -9.26
C GLY A 15 -13.45 29.60 -9.07
N ASP A 16 -12.71 29.23 -8.03
CA ASP A 16 -11.32 29.69 -7.81
C ASP A 16 -10.36 29.11 -8.86
N VAL A 17 -10.73 27.97 -9.44
CA VAL A 17 -10.00 27.28 -10.50
C VAL A 17 -10.98 26.93 -11.63
N ALA A 18 -10.60 27.22 -12.87
CA ALA A 18 -11.39 26.82 -14.03
C ALA A 18 -11.42 25.29 -14.19
N PRO A 19 -12.59 24.69 -14.49
CA PRO A 19 -12.67 23.25 -14.75
C PRO A 19 -11.83 22.86 -15.97
N PRO A 20 -11.42 21.58 -16.08
CA PRO A 20 -10.73 21.08 -17.25
C PRO A 20 -11.48 21.35 -18.56
N VAL A 21 -10.72 21.68 -19.62
CA VAL A 21 -11.28 21.83 -20.96
C VAL A 21 -11.47 20.48 -21.65
N ALA A 22 -12.41 20.42 -22.59
CA ALA A 22 -12.70 19.21 -23.35
C ALA A 22 -11.44 18.66 -24.06
N GLY A 23 -11.16 17.38 -23.84
CA GLY A 23 -10.02 16.68 -24.47
C GLY A 23 -8.67 16.91 -23.79
N SER A 24 -8.61 17.64 -22.67
CA SER A 24 -7.37 17.76 -21.89
C SER A 24 -7.02 16.47 -21.16
N ASP A 25 -5.73 16.20 -21.03
CA ASP A 25 -5.19 15.00 -20.37
C ASP A 25 -4.86 15.30 -18.91
N TRP A 26 -5.50 14.60 -17.99
CA TRP A 26 -5.31 14.79 -16.56
C TRP A 26 -4.84 13.51 -15.88
N LEU A 27 -4.01 13.69 -14.85
CA LEU A 27 -3.55 12.60 -14.01
C LEU A 27 -4.12 12.76 -12.60
N PHE A 28 -4.59 11.68 -12.01
CA PHE A 28 -5.02 11.66 -10.61
C PHE A 28 -4.14 10.68 -9.84
N LEU A 29 -3.18 11.22 -9.07
CA LEU A 29 -2.29 10.45 -8.22
C LEU A 29 -2.96 10.08 -6.90
N ASN A 30 -2.75 8.82 -6.50
CA ASN A 30 -3.40 8.20 -5.36
C ASN A 30 -4.93 8.30 -5.48
N ALA A 31 -5.46 7.98 -6.67
CA ALA A 31 -6.86 8.18 -7.02
C ALA A 31 -7.81 7.44 -6.07
N ALA A 32 -8.98 8.04 -5.84
CA ALA A 32 -10.10 7.42 -5.16
C ALA A 32 -11.39 7.76 -5.91
N PRO A 33 -12.48 6.99 -5.72
CA PRO A 33 -13.76 7.34 -6.31
C PRO A 33 -14.17 8.77 -5.93
N LEU A 34 -14.49 9.57 -6.95
CA LEU A 34 -15.05 10.90 -6.79
C LEU A 34 -16.57 10.78 -6.75
N ASP A 35 -17.26 11.70 -6.06
CA ASP A 35 -18.72 11.74 -6.09
C ASP A 35 -19.22 12.43 -7.36
N LYS A 36 -20.52 12.77 -7.42
CA LYS A 36 -21.11 13.47 -8.58
C LYS A 36 -20.42 14.81 -8.89
N ALA A 37 -19.74 15.46 -7.94
CA ALA A 37 -18.96 16.65 -8.25
C ALA A 37 -17.76 16.33 -9.17
N GLY A 38 -17.38 15.05 -9.30
CA GLY A 38 -16.42 14.57 -10.30
C GLY A 38 -16.87 14.79 -11.74
N ASP A 39 -18.16 15.06 -12.00
CA ASP A 39 -18.66 15.47 -13.32
C ASP A 39 -17.99 16.76 -13.82
N LEU A 40 -17.47 17.60 -12.90
CA LEU A 40 -16.66 18.77 -13.26
C LEU A 40 -15.37 18.40 -14.00
N LEU A 41 -14.89 17.16 -13.86
CA LEU A 41 -13.72 16.62 -14.56
C LEU A 41 -14.10 15.83 -15.82
N ALA A 42 -15.39 15.59 -16.07
CA ALA A 42 -15.87 14.79 -17.21
C ALA A 42 -15.37 15.28 -18.60
N PRO A 43 -15.11 16.59 -18.83
CA PRO A 43 -14.52 17.03 -20.10
C PRO A 43 -13.09 16.51 -20.34
N ALA A 44 -12.35 16.13 -19.30
CA ALA A 44 -10.97 15.66 -19.40
C ALA A 44 -10.86 14.13 -19.51
N GLN A 45 -9.78 13.69 -20.15
CA GLN A 45 -9.31 12.31 -20.05
C GLN A 45 -8.57 12.14 -18.74
N LEU A 46 -9.19 11.50 -17.75
CA LEU A 46 -8.62 11.34 -16.41
C LEU A 46 -7.94 9.98 -16.23
N CYS A 47 -6.61 9.96 -16.30
CA CYS A 47 -5.78 8.82 -15.92
C CYS A 47 -5.72 8.70 -14.39
N ARG A 48 -6.24 7.61 -13.83
CA ARG A 48 -6.28 7.38 -12.38
C ARG A 48 -5.18 6.42 -11.96
N VAL A 49 -4.34 6.84 -11.02
CA VAL A 49 -3.23 6.02 -10.51
C VAL A 49 -3.48 5.63 -9.06
N GLN A 50 -3.56 4.34 -8.79
CA GLN A 50 -3.81 3.81 -7.45
C GLN A 50 -2.98 2.54 -7.17
N PRO A 51 -1.85 2.66 -6.43
CA PRO A 51 -0.98 1.52 -6.12
C PRO A 51 -1.50 0.58 -5.02
N SER A 52 -2.51 0.98 -4.25
CA SER A 52 -3.17 0.15 -3.24
C SER A 52 -4.25 -0.70 -3.90
N ARG A 53 -4.09 -2.02 -3.91
CA ARG A 53 -5.01 -2.96 -4.55
C ARG A 53 -6.45 -2.85 -4.03
N PRO A 54 -6.72 -2.74 -2.71
CA PRO A 54 -8.09 -2.54 -2.22
C PRO A 54 -8.74 -1.26 -2.75
N GLU A 55 -7.98 -0.16 -2.85
CA GLU A 55 -8.47 1.12 -3.37
C GLU A 55 -8.60 1.11 -4.89
N PHE A 56 -7.72 0.38 -5.58
CA PHE A 56 -7.80 0.12 -7.01
C PHE A 56 -9.09 -0.65 -7.35
N LEU A 57 -9.36 -1.75 -6.64
CA LEU A 57 -10.61 -2.50 -6.79
C LEU A 57 -11.84 -1.64 -6.45
N ALA A 58 -11.71 -0.68 -5.53
CA ALA A 58 -12.80 0.26 -5.23
C ALA A 58 -13.08 1.22 -6.40
N LEU A 59 -12.06 1.62 -7.17
CA LEU A 59 -12.23 2.37 -8.41
C LEU A 59 -12.91 1.52 -9.50
N GLU A 60 -12.45 0.29 -9.72
CA GLU A 60 -13.04 -0.61 -10.71
C GLU A 60 -14.52 -0.91 -10.41
N ARG A 61 -14.85 -1.19 -9.14
CA ARG A 61 -16.25 -1.37 -8.71
C ARG A 61 -17.11 -0.12 -8.91
N ALA A 62 -16.51 1.06 -8.90
CA ALA A 62 -17.18 2.33 -9.20
C ALA A 62 -17.28 2.60 -10.72
N GLY A 63 -16.82 1.68 -11.57
CA GLY A 63 -16.83 1.83 -13.04
C GLY A 63 -15.72 2.72 -13.57
N HIS A 64 -14.62 2.87 -12.83
CA HIS A 64 -13.48 3.67 -13.25
C HIS A 64 -12.28 2.80 -13.57
N GLU A 65 -11.71 2.99 -14.76
CA GLU A 65 -10.40 2.44 -15.11
C GLU A 65 -9.31 3.13 -14.29
N ALA A 66 -8.35 2.34 -13.80
CA ALA A 66 -7.22 2.79 -13.03
C ALA A 66 -5.94 2.03 -13.42
N GLN A 67 -4.79 2.60 -13.09
CA GLN A 67 -3.47 2.01 -13.29
C GLN A 67 -2.71 1.95 -11.95
N PRO A 68 -1.87 0.92 -11.71
CA PRO A 68 -1.05 0.87 -10.50
C PRO A 68 0.00 1.98 -10.43
N GLU A 69 0.48 2.41 -11.59
CA GLU A 69 1.58 3.34 -11.76
C GLU A 69 1.21 4.41 -12.78
N ALA A 70 1.81 5.59 -12.66
CA ALA A 70 1.59 6.66 -13.61
C ALA A 70 2.27 6.34 -14.94
N PRO A 71 1.58 6.48 -16.09
CA PRO A 71 2.22 6.30 -17.37
C PRO A 71 3.21 7.44 -17.62
N ALA A 72 4.23 7.16 -18.44
CA ALA A 72 5.13 8.20 -18.91
C ALA A 72 4.37 9.21 -19.77
N GLY A 73 4.62 10.51 -19.55
CA GLY A 73 3.96 11.56 -20.33
C GLY A 73 4.04 12.94 -19.70
N ARG A 74 3.34 13.87 -20.35
CA ARG A 74 3.06 15.21 -19.84
C ARG A 74 1.55 15.45 -19.89
N PHE A 75 0.99 15.91 -18.79
CA PHE A 75 -0.44 16.15 -18.59
C PHE A 75 -0.75 17.66 -18.57
N ASP A 76 -2.00 18.04 -18.82
CA ASP A 76 -2.50 19.41 -18.71
C ASP A 76 -2.76 19.81 -17.25
N GLY A 77 -3.13 18.82 -16.43
CA GLY A 77 -3.28 18.99 -14.99
C GLY A 77 -3.09 17.71 -14.20
N VAL A 78 -2.76 17.86 -12.91
CA VAL A 78 -2.62 16.75 -11.97
C VAL A 78 -3.43 17.03 -10.71
N LEU A 79 -4.18 16.02 -10.27
CA LEU A 79 -4.79 15.94 -8.95
C LEU A 79 -3.93 15.04 -8.05
N VAL A 80 -3.68 15.45 -6.81
CA VAL A 80 -2.89 14.69 -5.84
C VAL A 80 -3.66 14.51 -4.54
N ARG A 81 -4.06 13.28 -4.22
CA ARG A 81 -4.64 12.96 -2.91
C ARG A 81 -3.55 12.54 -1.93
N LEU A 82 -3.34 13.34 -0.89
CA LEU A 82 -2.35 13.06 0.14
C LEU A 82 -2.78 11.90 1.05
N GLY A 83 -1.82 11.03 1.36
CA GLY A 83 -1.96 9.98 2.37
C GLY A 83 -1.41 10.41 3.74
N LYS A 84 -1.19 9.44 4.63
CA LYS A 84 -0.65 9.67 5.98
C LYS A 84 0.87 9.83 6.05
N HIS A 85 1.60 9.53 4.97
CA HIS A 85 3.05 9.48 4.95
C HIS A 85 3.65 10.76 4.36
N ARG A 86 4.24 11.60 5.21
CA ARG A 86 4.77 12.93 4.80
C ARG A 86 5.76 12.88 3.64
N ARG A 87 6.81 12.04 3.73
CA ARG A 87 7.83 11.96 2.68
C ARG A 87 7.28 11.44 1.34
N LEU A 88 6.32 10.50 1.39
CA LEU A 88 5.62 10.03 0.20
C LEU A 88 4.78 11.15 -0.44
N ASN A 89 4.06 11.90 0.39
CA ASN A 89 3.29 13.06 -0.06
C ASN A 89 4.18 14.12 -0.73
N GLU A 90 5.33 14.44 -0.14
CA GLU A 90 6.30 15.39 -0.69
C GLU A 90 6.82 14.92 -2.06
N ALA A 91 7.23 13.64 -2.18
CA ALA A 91 7.67 13.06 -3.45
C ALA A 91 6.56 13.01 -4.52
N MET A 92 5.32 12.73 -4.12
CA MET A 92 4.17 12.70 -5.02
C MET A 92 3.82 14.10 -5.55
N ILE A 93 3.91 15.16 -4.72
CA ILE A 93 3.74 16.55 -5.16
C ILE A 93 4.85 16.95 -6.13
N ALA A 94 6.10 16.59 -5.84
CA ALA A 94 7.22 16.86 -6.75
C ALA A 94 7.06 16.13 -8.09
N SER A 95 6.65 14.86 -8.06
CA SER A 95 6.35 14.08 -9.28
C SER A 95 5.18 14.68 -10.05
N ALA A 96 4.16 15.19 -9.38
CA ALA A 96 3.06 15.89 -10.04
C ALA A 96 3.55 17.11 -10.81
N ASN A 97 4.38 17.96 -10.20
CA ASN A 97 4.99 19.13 -10.87
C ASN A 97 5.76 18.72 -12.13
N GLY A 98 6.56 17.64 -12.05
CA GLY A 98 7.34 17.14 -13.20
C GLY A 98 6.50 16.45 -14.29
N ALA A 99 5.30 15.97 -13.95
CA ALA A 99 4.39 15.31 -14.88
C ALA A 99 3.49 16.29 -15.65
N VAL A 100 3.40 17.56 -15.23
CA VAL A 100 2.54 18.56 -15.89
C VAL A 100 3.35 19.34 -16.92
N ARG A 101 2.71 19.76 -18.01
CA ARG A 101 3.27 20.77 -18.92
C ARG A 101 3.54 22.07 -18.13
N SER A 102 4.59 22.81 -18.49
CA SER A 102 4.93 24.07 -17.81
C SER A 102 3.72 25.01 -17.79
N GLY A 103 3.39 25.55 -16.62
CA GLY A 103 2.21 26.40 -16.40
C GLY A 103 0.90 25.66 -16.19
N GLY A 104 0.84 24.34 -16.41
CA GLY A 104 -0.35 23.53 -16.17
C GLY A 104 -0.66 23.36 -14.68
N LEU A 105 -1.87 22.93 -14.36
CA LEU A 105 -2.38 23.01 -12.99
C LEU A 105 -2.04 21.78 -12.15
N VAL A 106 -1.54 21.99 -10.94
CA VAL A 106 -1.49 20.94 -9.90
C VAL A 106 -2.43 21.31 -8.76
N ILE A 107 -3.38 20.43 -8.44
CA ILE A 107 -4.24 20.54 -7.26
C ILE A 107 -3.90 19.41 -6.30
N VAL A 108 -3.68 19.77 -5.04
CA VAL A 108 -3.34 18.85 -3.97
C VAL A 108 -4.38 18.96 -2.88
N ALA A 109 -4.88 17.84 -2.36
CA ALA A 109 -5.70 17.85 -1.16
C ALA A 109 -5.43 16.67 -0.23
N GLY A 110 -5.70 16.90 1.07
CA GLY A 110 -5.59 15.87 2.09
C GLY A 110 -6.32 16.25 3.37
N ASP A 111 -6.42 15.29 4.28
CA ASP A 111 -7.01 15.48 5.61
C ASP A 111 -6.09 16.35 6.50
N LYS A 112 -6.68 17.30 7.24
CA LYS A 112 -5.95 18.16 8.18
C LYS A 112 -5.21 17.36 9.25
N ALA A 113 -5.82 16.31 9.76
CA ALA A 113 -5.27 15.43 10.79
C ALA A 113 -4.21 14.46 10.26
N LEU A 114 -4.03 14.39 8.93
CA LEU A 114 -2.98 13.62 8.26
C LEU A 114 -1.88 14.52 7.66
N GLY A 115 -1.87 15.81 8.01
CA GLY A 115 -0.76 16.71 7.71
C GLY A 115 -0.91 17.55 6.44
N ALA A 116 -2.12 17.70 5.89
CA ALA A 116 -2.34 18.54 4.70
C ALA A 116 -1.90 20.00 4.90
N ALA A 117 -2.05 20.55 6.11
CA ALA A 117 -1.59 21.91 6.43
C ALA A 117 -0.07 22.04 6.34
N SER A 118 0.65 21.02 6.82
CA SER A 118 2.12 20.96 6.76
C SER A 118 2.59 20.79 5.31
N ALA A 119 1.92 19.94 4.51
CA ALA A 119 2.22 19.77 3.10
C ALA A 119 2.02 21.07 2.30
N ARG A 120 0.93 21.81 2.54
CA ARG A 120 0.70 23.12 1.94
C ARG A 120 1.81 24.12 2.29
N LYS A 121 2.18 24.21 3.57
CA LYS A 121 3.24 25.13 4.03
C LYS A 121 4.59 24.78 3.39
N TRP A 122 4.92 23.49 3.33
CA TRP A 122 6.13 23.00 2.68
C TRP A 122 6.14 23.33 1.19
N ALA A 123 5.04 23.07 0.46
CA ALA A 123 4.94 23.37 -0.96
C ALA A 123 5.05 24.89 -1.23
N GLY A 124 4.42 25.72 -0.41
CA GLY A 124 4.51 27.19 -0.53
C GLY A 124 5.90 27.77 -0.31
N GLY A 125 6.83 27.01 0.29
CA GLY A 125 8.24 27.37 0.38
C GLY A 125 9.06 27.02 -0.87
N GLN A 126 8.49 26.21 -1.77
CA GLN A 126 9.14 25.72 -2.99
C GLN A 126 8.55 26.35 -4.26
N ILE A 127 7.27 26.73 -4.22
CA ILE A 127 6.54 27.30 -5.34
C ILE A 127 5.45 28.27 -4.86
N ALA A 128 5.15 29.29 -5.67
CA ALA A 128 4.04 30.20 -5.39
C ALA A 128 2.71 29.46 -5.50
N LEU A 129 1.89 29.52 -4.45
CA LEU A 129 0.56 28.91 -4.45
C LEU A 129 -0.43 29.85 -5.13
N GLY A 130 -1.28 29.30 -6.01
CA GLY A 130 -2.40 30.01 -6.61
C GLY A 130 -3.57 30.21 -5.63
N GLY A 131 -3.67 29.36 -4.60
CA GLY A 131 -4.65 29.51 -3.54
C GLY A 131 -4.75 28.27 -2.64
N SER A 132 -5.63 28.36 -1.65
CA SER A 132 -5.97 27.22 -0.79
C SER A 132 -7.34 27.37 -0.15
N LEU A 133 -8.06 26.26 -0.01
CA LEU A 133 -9.39 26.20 0.60
C LEU A 133 -9.45 25.08 1.63
N ALA A 134 -10.28 25.27 2.65
CA ALA A 134 -10.52 24.25 3.67
C ALA A 134 -12.01 23.88 3.72
N LYS A 135 -12.31 22.63 3.41
CA LYS A 135 -13.67 22.05 3.43
C LYS A 135 -13.57 20.56 3.76
N HIS A 136 -14.64 19.92 4.21
CA HIS A 136 -14.69 18.49 4.52
C HIS A 136 -13.60 17.97 5.50
N HIS A 137 -13.13 18.80 6.43
CA HIS A 137 -11.97 18.54 7.29
C HIS A 137 -10.62 18.35 6.54
N GLY A 138 -10.59 18.62 5.24
CA GLY A 138 -9.39 18.66 4.44
C GLY A 138 -8.91 20.08 4.13
N ILE A 139 -7.77 20.14 3.45
CA ILE A 139 -7.23 21.34 2.81
C ILE A 139 -6.94 20.99 1.36
N ALA A 140 -7.44 21.79 0.43
CA ALA A 140 -6.98 21.85 -0.95
C ALA A 140 -6.06 23.05 -1.13
N PHE A 141 -5.03 22.89 -1.94
CA PHE A 141 -4.20 23.99 -2.44
C PHE A 141 -3.74 23.66 -3.86
N TRP A 142 -3.42 24.69 -4.63
CA TRP A 142 -3.05 24.52 -6.02
C TRP A 142 -1.97 25.50 -6.44
N PHE A 143 -1.26 25.15 -7.51
CA PHE A 143 -0.20 25.94 -8.10
C PHE A 143 -0.07 25.60 -9.60
N ALA A 144 0.50 26.53 -10.36
CA ALA A 144 0.92 26.26 -11.73
C ALA A 144 2.30 25.57 -11.70
N ALA A 145 2.45 24.48 -12.43
CA ALA A 145 3.70 23.73 -12.49
C ALA A 145 4.81 24.62 -13.06
N ALA A 146 5.98 24.57 -12.44
CA ALA A 146 7.13 25.39 -12.81
C ALA A 146 8.41 24.56 -12.87
N GLU A 147 9.25 24.87 -13.86
CA GLU A 147 10.57 24.27 -13.98
C GLU A 147 11.44 24.62 -12.77
N GLY A 148 12.24 23.65 -12.29
CA GLY A 148 13.11 23.83 -11.12
C GLY A 148 12.40 23.82 -9.76
N ALA A 149 11.07 23.94 -9.71
CA ALA A 149 10.33 23.77 -8.46
C ALA A 149 10.48 22.34 -7.93
N PHE A 150 10.61 22.20 -6.60
CA PHE A 150 10.85 20.92 -5.93
C PHE A 150 12.13 20.18 -6.38
N ALA A 151 13.12 20.90 -6.93
CA ALA A 151 14.39 20.31 -7.33
C ALA A 151 15.05 19.54 -6.17
N GLY A 152 15.51 18.32 -6.44
CA GLY A 152 16.15 17.44 -5.46
C GLY A 152 15.17 16.71 -4.52
N VAL A 153 13.85 16.95 -4.62
CA VAL A 153 12.86 16.18 -3.88
C VAL A 153 12.64 14.83 -4.59
N ALA A 154 13.10 13.77 -3.94
CA ALA A 154 12.86 12.38 -4.35
C ALA A 154 12.33 11.58 -3.17
N LEU A 155 11.67 10.46 -3.46
CA LEU A 155 11.31 9.50 -2.41
C LEU A 155 12.61 8.84 -1.90
N PRO A 156 13.01 9.03 -0.64
CA PRO A 156 14.27 8.49 -0.17
C PRO A 156 14.15 6.98 -0.01
N GLN A 157 15.19 6.26 -0.42
CA GLN A 157 15.35 4.86 -0.07
C GLN A 157 15.88 4.74 1.35
N THR A 158 15.41 3.74 2.08
CA THR A 158 15.83 3.39 3.43
C THR A 158 16.42 1.98 3.43
N VAL A 159 17.25 1.66 4.42
CA VAL A 159 17.85 0.34 4.59
C VAL A 159 17.43 -0.21 5.97
N PRO A 160 16.23 -0.81 6.08
CA PRO A 160 15.70 -1.30 7.36
C PRO A 160 16.49 -2.49 7.91
N ALA A 161 17.16 -3.25 7.04
CA ALA A 161 17.99 -4.41 7.38
C ALA A 161 19.14 -4.57 6.36
N PRO A 162 20.26 -5.22 6.73
CA PRO A 162 21.33 -5.51 5.77
C PRO A 162 20.82 -6.27 4.54
N GLY A 163 21.08 -5.74 3.35
CA GLY A 163 20.64 -6.35 2.08
C GLY A 163 19.18 -6.07 1.68
N PHE A 164 18.43 -5.30 2.48
CA PHE A 164 17.05 -4.91 2.17
C PHE A 164 16.92 -3.40 2.04
N ALA A 165 16.23 -2.97 1.00
CA ALA A 165 15.80 -1.60 0.84
C ALA A 165 14.29 -1.45 1.02
N ALA A 166 13.86 -0.28 1.50
CA ALA A 166 12.47 0.12 1.56
C ALA A 166 12.33 1.61 1.23
N ALA A 167 11.12 2.14 1.28
CA ALA A 167 10.86 3.56 1.10
C ALA A 167 9.63 4.01 1.92
N PRO A 168 9.51 5.32 2.24
CA PRO A 168 8.34 5.85 2.92
C PRO A 168 7.03 5.47 2.21
N GLY A 169 6.05 5.03 2.97
CA GLY A 169 4.78 4.49 2.46
C GLY A 169 4.69 2.97 2.57
N MET A 170 5.82 2.27 2.58
CA MET A 170 5.89 0.84 2.88
C MET A 170 5.73 0.59 4.39
N PHE A 171 5.44 -0.65 4.78
CA PHE A 171 5.38 -1.07 6.19
C PHE A 171 6.77 -1.09 6.80
N SER A 172 6.93 -0.50 8.00
CA SER A 172 8.19 -0.37 8.74
C SER A 172 9.42 -0.09 7.84
N PRO A 173 9.46 1.05 7.12
CA PRO A 173 10.49 1.28 6.12
C PRO A 173 11.86 1.58 6.74
N ASP A 174 11.92 2.07 7.97
CA ASP A 174 13.17 2.51 8.61
C ASP A 174 13.87 1.43 9.46
N ARG A 175 13.20 0.30 9.74
CA ARG A 175 13.73 -0.81 10.56
C ARG A 175 12.94 -2.09 10.35
N ILE A 176 13.49 -3.22 10.77
CA ILE A 176 12.73 -4.47 10.88
C ILE A 176 11.58 -4.27 11.89
N ASP A 177 10.37 -4.69 11.53
CA ASP A 177 9.23 -4.72 12.44
C ASP A 177 9.43 -5.79 13.53
N GLU A 178 9.08 -5.46 14.78
CA GLU A 178 9.31 -6.36 15.92
C GLU A 178 8.52 -7.67 15.82
N GLY A 179 7.29 -7.61 15.28
CA GLY A 179 6.49 -8.81 15.01
C GLY A 179 7.13 -9.67 13.92
N SER A 180 7.55 -9.06 12.82
CA SER A 180 8.27 -9.77 11.75
C SER A 180 9.60 -10.37 12.21
N ALA A 181 10.36 -9.67 13.06
CA ALA A 181 11.59 -10.20 13.65
C ALA A 181 11.30 -11.43 14.52
N LEU A 182 10.30 -11.35 15.40
CA LEU A 182 9.88 -12.47 16.23
C LEU A 182 9.41 -13.67 15.37
N LEU A 183 8.64 -13.42 14.31
CA LEU A 183 8.20 -14.46 13.39
C LEU A 183 9.38 -15.15 12.69
N ALA A 184 10.39 -14.39 12.29
CA ALA A 184 11.58 -14.89 11.61
C ALA A 184 12.39 -15.88 12.46
N ASP A 185 12.36 -15.77 13.79
CA ASP A 185 13.03 -16.71 14.70
C ASP A 185 12.35 -18.08 14.74
N HIS A 186 11.11 -18.18 14.28
CA HIS A 186 10.37 -19.43 14.12
C HIS A 186 10.41 -20.02 12.70
N ILE A 187 11.11 -19.36 11.77
CA ILE A 187 11.36 -19.87 10.43
C ILE A 187 12.61 -20.75 10.45
N ASP A 188 12.42 -22.03 10.20
CA ASP A 188 13.45 -23.06 10.13
C ASP A 188 13.19 -24.03 8.97
N GLY A 189 14.02 -25.08 8.85
CA GLY A 189 13.95 -26.06 7.77
C GLY A 189 12.62 -26.82 7.65
N ARG A 190 11.68 -26.69 8.60
CA ARG A 190 10.31 -27.22 8.48
C ARG A 190 9.48 -26.42 7.48
N VAL A 191 9.76 -25.13 7.31
CA VAL A 191 9.10 -24.27 6.31
C VAL A 191 9.64 -24.65 4.94
N ALA A 192 8.91 -25.52 4.23
CA ALA A 192 9.39 -26.20 3.04
C ALA A 192 8.28 -26.41 2.00
N GLY A 193 8.66 -26.72 0.76
CA GLY A 193 7.70 -26.92 -0.34
C GLY A 193 7.22 -25.59 -0.93
N ALA A 194 5.98 -25.53 -1.41
CA ALA A 194 5.40 -24.30 -1.93
C ALA A 194 5.02 -23.38 -0.76
N VAL A 195 5.69 -22.23 -0.62
CA VAL A 195 5.49 -21.27 0.47
C VAL A 195 4.85 -19.99 -0.07
N ALA A 196 3.93 -19.40 0.68
CA ALA A 196 3.45 -18.05 0.40
C ALA A 196 3.73 -17.09 1.55
N ASP A 197 3.99 -15.83 1.22
CA ASP A 197 4.12 -14.71 2.15
C ASP A 197 2.95 -13.75 1.93
N PHE A 198 1.98 -13.75 2.85
CA PHE A 198 0.78 -12.90 2.74
C PHE A 198 1.00 -11.58 3.46
N GLY A 199 0.91 -10.47 2.72
CA GLY A 199 1.33 -9.15 3.20
C GLY A 199 2.85 -9.02 3.22
N ALA A 200 3.50 -9.42 2.12
CA ALA A 200 4.95 -9.59 2.05
C ALA A 200 5.75 -8.30 2.30
N GLY A 201 5.12 -7.12 2.19
CA GLY A 201 5.78 -5.83 2.38
C GLY A 201 6.96 -5.68 1.43
N TRP A 202 8.12 -5.26 1.94
CA TRP A 202 9.37 -5.17 1.19
C TRP A 202 10.18 -6.49 1.20
N GLY A 203 9.56 -7.62 1.56
CA GLY A 203 10.11 -8.97 1.36
C GLY A 203 10.96 -9.53 2.50
N TYR A 204 10.92 -8.93 3.70
CA TYR A 204 11.74 -9.38 4.84
C TYR A 204 11.52 -10.86 5.19
N LEU A 205 10.27 -11.25 5.44
CA LEU A 205 9.92 -12.61 5.88
C LEU A 205 10.23 -13.63 4.79
N SER A 206 9.88 -13.32 3.54
CA SER A 206 10.30 -14.09 2.36
C SER A 206 11.82 -14.33 2.31
N GLY A 207 12.62 -13.32 2.61
CA GLY A 207 14.08 -13.46 2.68
C GLY A 207 14.55 -14.37 3.82
N GLN A 208 13.86 -14.36 4.95
CA GLN A 208 14.12 -15.30 6.06
C GLN A 208 13.72 -16.74 5.71
N VAL A 209 12.62 -16.92 4.95
CA VAL A 209 12.24 -18.23 4.40
C VAL A 209 13.32 -18.77 3.46
N LEU A 210 13.88 -17.94 2.57
CA LEU A 210 14.98 -18.35 1.70
C LEU A 210 16.26 -18.71 2.48
N ALA A 211 16.56 -17.97 3.56
CA ALA A 211 17.79 -18.13 4.31
C ALA A 211 17.77 -19.31 5.30
N ARG A 212 16.60 -19.59 5.91
CA ARG A 212 16.48 -20.55 7.03
C ARG A 212 15.55 -21.74 6.73
N GLY A 213 14.66 -21.60 5.75
CA GLY A 213 13.73 -22.63 5.32
C GLY A 213 14.27 -23.51 4.20
N ASN A 214 13.40 -24.37 3.67
CA ASN A 214 13.66 -25.22 2.50
C ASN A 214 12.55 -25.06 1.43
N PRO A 215 12.23 -23.82 0.99
CA PRO A 215 11.16 -23.59 0.02
C PRO A 215 11.50 -24.21 -1.35
N ALA A 216 10.54 -24.90 -1.94
CA ALA A 216 10.56 -25.27 -3.35
C ALA A 216 10.11 -24.12 -4.25
N SER A 217 9.27 -23.20 -3.74
CA SER A 217 8.90 -21.93 -4.37
C SER A 217 8.43 -20.94 -3.31
N ILE A 218 8.48 -19.64 -3.62
CA ILE A 218 7.88 -18.57 -2.80
C ILE A 218 6.94 -17.71 -3.65
N ASP A 219 5.71 -17.56 -3.21
CA ASP A 219 4.71 -16.65 -3.76
C ASP A 219 4.48 -15.47 -2.80
N LEU A 220 4.81 -14.26 -3.23
CA LEU A 220 4.56 -13.03 -2.48
C LEU A 220 3.18 -12.50 -2.86
N VAL A 221 2.29 -12.34 -1.87
CA VAL A 221 0.99 -11.70 -2.07
C VAL A 221 0.98 -10.38 -1.31
N GLU A 222 0.89 -9.27 -2.04
CA GLU A 222 1.00 -7.92 -1.47
C GLU A 222 0.03 -6.96 -2.15
N ALA A 223 -0.67 -6.16 -1.34
CA ALA A 223 -1.69 -5.22 -1.80
C ALA A 223 -1.09 -3.87 -2.25
N HIS A 224 0.10 -3.51 -1.78
CA HIS A 224 0.77 -2.26 -2.13
C HIS A 224 1.82 -2.48 -3.22
N LYS A 225 1.55 -2.02 -4.43
CA LYS A 225 2.41 -2.27 -5.61
C LYS A 225 3.89 -1.87 -5.39
N PRO A 226 4.23 -0.68 -4.87
CA PRO A 226 5.62 -0.33 -4.59
C PRO A 226 6.31 -1.27 -3.58
N SER A 227 5.57 -1.78 -2.59
CA SER A 227 6.12 -2.75 -1.63
C SER A 227 6.48 -4.05 -2.35
N LEU A 228 5.56 -4.58 -3.16
CA LEU A 228 5.78 -5.80 -3.93
C LEU A 228 6.99 -5.68 -4.87
N ASP A 229 7.08 -4.58 -5.61
CA ASP A 229 8.20 -4.36 -6.53
C ASP A 229 9.54 -4.31 -5.77
N GLN A 230 9.57 -3.60 -4.64
CA GLN A 230 10.75 -3.52 -3.80
C GLN A 230 11.12 -4.88 -3.19
N ALA A 231 10.12 -5.70 -2.82
CA ALA A 231 10.35 -7.06 -2.35
C ALA A 231 11.01 -7.93 -3.42
N LEU A 232 10.53 -7.88 -4.66
CA LEU A 232 11.13 -8.63 -5.77
C LEU A 232 12.58 -8.20 -6.02
N VAL A 233 12.89 -6.90 -5.93
CA VAL A 233 14.26 -6.38 -6.01
C VAL A 233 15.12 -6.90 -4.86
N ASN A 234 14.63 -6.84 -3.62
CA ASN A 234 15.37 -7.29 -2.43
C ASN A 234 15.65 -8.81 -2.45
N LEU A 235 14.73 -9.61 -3.00
CA LEU A 235 14.83 -11.06 -3.02
C LEU A 235 15.64 -11.61 -4.20
N ALA A 236 15.80 -10.84 -5.28
CA ALA A 236 16.56 -11.24 -6.45
C ALA A 236 17.97 -11.79 -6.13
N PRO A 237 18.79 -11.16 -5.26
CA PRO A 237 20.09 -11.71 -4.88
C PRO A 237 20.03 -12.89 -3.89
N LEU A 238 18.90 -13.09 -3.20
CA LEU A 238 18.76 -14.09 -2.13
C LEU A 238 18.20 -15.43 -2.61
N LYS A 239 17.42 -15.43 -3.70
CA LYS A 239 16.61 -16.60 -4.09
C LYS A 239 17.39 -17.81 -4.59
N GLY A 240 18.64 -17.65 -5.02
CA GLY A 240 19.39 -18.71 -5.69
C GLY A 240 18.59 -19.33 -6.84
N MET A 241 18.34 -20.65 -6.78
CA MET A 241 17.52 -21.37 -7.76
C MET A 241 16.03 -21.47 -7.39
N VAL A 242 15.61 -20.97 -6.22
CA VAL A 242 14.21 -21.02 -5.78
C VAL A 242 13.36 -20.08 -6.64
N PRO A 243 12.28 -20.56 -7.28
CA PRO A 243 11.32 -19.70 -7.96
C PRO A 243 10.65 -18.73 -6.99
N VAL A 244 10.62 -17.45 -7.36
CA VAL A 244 9.96 -16.38 -6.60
C VAL A 244 8.99 -15.67 -7.53
N ALA A 245 7.71 -15.64 -7.17
CA ALA A 245 6.64 -14.99 -7.92
C ALA A 245 5.98 -13.90 -7.06
N GLY A 246 5.65 -12.76 -7.68
CA GLY A 246 4.97 -11.65 -7.02
C GLY A 246 3.55 -11.47 -7.54
N HIS A 247 2.60 -11.30 -6.63
CA HIS A 247 1.17 -11.16 -6.92
C HIS A 247 0.63 -9.88 -6.28
N TRP A 248 0.25 -8.91 -7.11
CA TRP A 248 -0.39 -7.68 -6.65
C TRP A 248 -1.89 -7.93 -6.43
N LEU A 249 -2.22 -8.46 -5.25
CA LEU A 249 -3.57 -8.92 -4.89
C LEU A 249 -3.95 -8.47 -3.48
N ASP A 250 -5.25 -8.25 -3.27
CA ASP A 250 -5.85 -8.17 -1.95
C ASP A 250 -6.16 -9.58 -1.43
N VAL A 251 -5.38 -10.01 -0.43
CA VAL A 251 -5.50 -11.32 0.24
C VAL A 251 -6.94 -11.63 0.68
N THR A 252 -7.72 -10.60 1.00
CA THR A 252 -9.05 -10.75 1.59
C THR A 252 -10.19 -10.78 0.57
N ALA A 253 -9.94 -10.30 -0.65
CA ALA A 253 -10.97 -10.02 -1.63
C ALA A 253 -10.79 -10.74 -2.97
N GLU A 254 -9.59 -11.27 -3.24
CA GLU A 254 -9.26 -11.86 -4.53
C GLU A 254 -8.92 -13.36 -4.42
N PRO A 255 -9.11 -14.14 -5.51
CA PRO A 255 -8.60 -15.50 -5.58
C PRO A 255 -7.08 -15.52 -5.40
N LEU A 256 -6.60 -16.40 -4.54
CA LEU A 256 -5.19 -16.53 -4.24
C LEU A 256 -4.54 -17.66 -5.06
N PRO A 257 -3.24 -17.52 -5.40
CA PRO A 257 -2.46 -18.64 -5.91
C PRO A 257 -2.42 -19.81 -4.90
N GLY A 258 -2.06 -21.00 -5.35
CA GLY A 258 -1.95 -22.18 -4.48
C GLY A 258 -2.35 -23.49 -5.18
N PRO A 259 -2.41 -24.61 -4.43
CA PRO A 259 -2.34 -24.68 -2.97
C PRO A 259 -0.91 -24.71 -2.39
N PHE A 260 -0.72 -24.15 -1.20
CA PHE A 260 0.59 -24.04 -0.53
C PHE A 260 0.82 -25.09 0.56
N ASP A 261 2.09 -25.45 0.78
CA ASP A 261 2.52 -26.23 1.94
C ASP A 261 2.62 -25.35 3.19
N TRP A 262 3.09 -24.10 3.03
CA TRP A 262 3.18 -23.11 4.10
C TRP A 262 2.66 -21.74 3.69
N VAL A 263 2.01 -21.05 4.62
CA VAL A 263 1.75 -19.61 4.55
C VAL A 263 2.45 -18.97 5.73
N VAL A 264 3.31 -17.99 5.47
CA VAL A 264 3.94 -17.12 6.47
C VAL A 264 3.29 -15.75 6.38
N THR A 265 2.94 -15.12 7.51
CA THR A 265 2.28 -13.81 7.46
C THR A 265 2.45 -12.99 8.75
N ASN A 266 2.67 -11.68 8.58
CA ASN A 266 2.46 -10.67 9.61
C ASN A 266 1.30 -9.76 9.13
N PRO A 267 0.03 -10.10 9.44
CA PRO A 267 -1.11 -9.38 8.90
C PRO A 267 -1.13 -7.92 9.37
N PRO A 268 -1.58 -6.97 8.53
CA PRO A 268 -1.72 -5.58 8.92
C PRO A 268 -2.71 -5.42 10.09
N PHE A 269 -2.32 -4.63 11.09
CA PHE A 269 -3.11 -4.41 12.31
C PHE A 269 -3.68 -2.98 12.44
N HIS A 270 -3.26 -2.02 11.59
CA HIS A 270 -3.76 -0.63 11.58
C HIS A 270 -3.91 -0.05 10.16
N THR A 271 -5.09 -0.17 9.57
CA THR A 271 -5.53 0.54 8.35
C THR A 271 -6.13 1.90 8.70
N SER A 272 -6.86 1.99 9.82
CA SER A 272 -7.36 3.23 10.44
C SER A 272 -6.95 3.29 11.93
N ARG A 273 -7.24 4.39 12.64
CA ARG A 273 -6.71 4.68 14.01
C ARG A 273 -7.10 3.66 15.12
N ALA A 274 -7.85 2.60 14.80
CA ALA A 274 -8.17 1.50 15.69
C ALA A 274 -7.56 0.19 15.16
N SER A 275 -7.24 -0.75 16.04
CA SER A 275 -6.97 -2.13 15.62
C SER A 275 -8.20 -2.66 14.87
N GLU A 276 -8.01 -3.26 13.69
CA GLU A 276 -9.07 -3.91 12.93
C GLU A 276 -8.89 -5.44 13.00
N PRO A 277 -9.40 -6.12 14.05
CA PRO A 277 -9.34 -7.58 14.16
C PRO A 277 -9.86 -8.30 12.91
N ASP A 278 -10.86 -7.73 12.24
CA ASP A 278 -11.51 -8.36 11.09
C ASP A 278 -10.59 -8.52 9.87
N LEU A 279 -9.59 -7.64 9.72
CA LEU A 279 -8.59 -7.76 8.67
C LEU A 279 -7.69 -8.98 8.90
N GLY A 280 -7.12 -9.12 10.09
CA GLY A 280 -6.31 -10.30 10.43
C GLY A 280 -7.11 -11.60 10.44
N ARG A 281 -8.39 -11.57 10.83
CA ARG A 281 -9.29 -12.73 10.69
C ARG A 281 -9.47 -13.13 9.23
N SER A 282 -9.64 -12.15 8.34
CA SER A 282 -9.75 -12.39 6.90
C SER A 282 -8.47 -13.03 6.33
N PHE A 283 -7.28 -12.60 6.80
CA PHE A 283 -6.02 -13.24 6.45
C PHE A 283 -5.95 -14.71 6.91
N ILE A 284 -6.39 -15.03 8.13
CA ILE A 284 -6.45 -16.42 8.64
C ILE A 284 -7.36 -17.28 7.77
N ILE A 285 -8.54 -16.75 7.40
CA ILE A 285 -9.50 -17.46 6.54
C ILE A 285 -8.92 -17.68 5.14
N ALA A 286 -8.26 -16.67 4.58
CA ALA A 286 -7.62 -16.75 3.27
C ALA A 286 -6.47 -17.78 3.26
N ALA A 287 -5.63 -17.77 4.30
CA ALA A 287 -4.57 -18.76 4.47
C ALA A 287 -5.11 -20.18 4.56
N ALA A 288 -6.15 -20.42 5.35
CA ALA A 288 -6.76 -21.74 5.46
C ALA A 288 -7.29 -22.28 4.12
N LYS A 289 -7.82 -21.40 3.26
CA LYS A 289 -8.31 -21.76 1.91
C LYS A 289 -7.17 -22.02 0.92
N ALA A 290 -6.08 -21.27 1.01
CA ALA A 290 -4.94 -21.37 0.09
C ALA A 290 -3.97 -22.52 0.44
N LEU A 291 -4.08 -23.11 1.64
CA LEU A 291 -3.24 -24.22 2.08
C LEU A 291 -3.72 -25.58 1.56
N LYS A 292 -2.77 -26.49 1.31
CA LYS A 292 -3.02 -27.93 1.11
C LYS A 292 -3.68 -28.53 2.37
N PRO A 293 -4.33 -29.72 2.28
CA PRO A 293 -4.91 -30.38 3.45
C PRO A 293 -3.92 -30.64 4.60
N SER A 294 -2.63 -30.82 4.30
CA SER A 294 -1.54 -30.97 5.27
C SER A 294 -0.77 -29.68 5.54
N GLY A 295 -1.18 -28.57 4.92
CA GLY A 295 -0.48 -27.29 4.97
C GLY A 295 -0.53 -26.63 6.34
N ARG A 296 0.35 -25.66 6.53
CA ARG A 296 0.58 -24.98 7.81
C ARG A 296 0.60 -23.46 7.65
N LEU A 297 0.01 -22.77 8.60
CA LEU A 297 0.09 -21.33 8.77
C LEU A 297 1.10 -21.03 9.87
N LEU A 298 2.04 -20.13 9.60
CA LEU A 298 2.93 -19.52 10.59
C LEU A 298 2.68 -18.01 10.58
N MET A 299 2.13 -17.48 11.66
CA MET A 299 1.76 -16.07 11.73
C MET A 299 2.20 -15.40 13.02
N VAL A 300 2.41 -14.09 12.95
CA VAL A 300 2.55 -13.24 14.13
C VAL A 300 1.35 -12.30 14.25
N ALA A 301 0.94 -12.01 15.47
CA ALA A 301 -0.11 -11.05 15.76
C ALA A 301 0.18 -10.30 17.06
N ASN A 302 -0.39 -9.11 17.22
CA ASN A 302 -0.42 -8.46 18.53
C ASN A 302 -1.18 -9.33 19.53
N ARG A 303 -0.64 -9.51 20.74
CA ARG A 303 -1.18 -10.41 21.77
C ARG A 303 -2.63 -10.08 22.15
N ARG A 304 -3.03 -8.81 22.05
CA ARG A 304 -4.38 -8.34 22.39
C ARG A 304 -5.45 -8.68 21.32
N LEU A 305 -5.04 -9.11 20.13
CA LEU A 305 -5.96 -9.42 19.04
C LEU A 305 -6.57 -10.82 19.24
N PRO A 306 -7.92 -10.94 19.24
CA PRO A 306 -8.62 -12.19 19.53
C PRO A 306 -8.79 -13.04 18.27
N TYR A 307 -7.74 -13.79 17.91
CA TYR A 307 -7.68 -14.63 16.71
C TYR A 307 -7.92 -16.12 16.98
N GLU A 308 -7.89 -16.54 18.24
CA GLU A 308 -7.99 -17.93 18.70
C GLU A 308 -9.25 -18.61 18.19
N GLN A 309 -10.39 -17.92 18.23
CA GLN A 309 -11.65 -18.45 17.73
C GLN A 309 -11.57 -18.74 16.23
N THR A 310 -11.15 -17.75 15.42
CA THR A 310 -11.02 -17.91 13.96
C THR A 310 -10.01 -19.00 13.60
N LEU A 311 -8.91 -19.11 14.35
CA LEU A 311 -7.94 -20.19 14.17
C LEU A 311 -8.53 -21.57 14.49
N GLY A 312 -9.27 -21.71 15.59
CA GLY A 312 -9.95 -22.96 15.96
C GLY A 312 -11.06 -23.38 15.00
N ASP A 313 -11.74 -22.40 14.39
CA ASP A 313 -12.75 -22.66 13.36
C ASP A 313 -12.11 -23.14 12.05
N ARG A 314 -10.93 -22.62 11.70
CA ARG A 314 -10.28 -22.83 10.40
C ARG A 314 -9.17 -23.87 10.38
N PHE A 315 -8.68 -24.32 11.52
CA PHE A 315 -7.61 -25.32 11.60
C PHE A 315 -7.94 -26.38 12.64
N ALA A 316 -7.53 -27.63 12.36
CA ALA A 316 -7.73 -28.71 13.33
C ALA A 316 -6.81 -28.57 14.55
N ASN A 317 -5.65 -27.94 14.39
CA ASN A 317 -4.70 -27.68 15.48
C ASN A 317 -4.12 -26.28 15.34
N CYS A 318 -3.99 -25.61 16.48
CA CYS A 318 -3.39 -24.29 16.61
C CYS A 318 -2.57 -24.26 17.90
N ALA A 319 -1.34 -23.79 17.82
CA ALA A 319 -0.44 -23.65 18.96
C ALA A 319 0.22 -22.27 18.95
N GLU A 320 0.19 -21.59 20.10
CA GLU A 320 1.09 -20.47 20.36
C GLU A 320 2.50 -21.04 20.54
N ARG A 321 3.45 -20.59 19.71
CA ARG A 321 4.85 -21.00 19.78
C ARG A 321 5.64 -20.14 20.73
N GLU A 322 5.33 -18.85 20.77
CA GLU A 322 5.98 -17.88 21.63
C GLU A 322 5.09 -16.65 21.81
N ALA A 323 5.17 -16.00 22.97
CA ALA A 323 4.61 -14.67 23.19
C ALA A 323 5.64 -13.76 23.88
N CYS A 324 6.15 -12.78 23.15
CA CYS A 324 7.16 -11.85 23.60
C CYS A 324 6.92 -10.46 23.00
N ASN A 325 7.39 -9.40 23.67
CA ASN A 325 7.35 -8.01 23.17
C ASN A 325 5.95 -7.52 22.72
N GLY A 326 4.88 -8.04 23.33
CA GLY A 326 3.51 -7.67 22.97
C GLY A 326 2.94 -8.37 21.73
N PHE A 327 3.71 -9.28 21.12
CA PHE A 327 3.29 -10.13 20.01
C PHE A 327 3.17 -11.59 20.45
N LYS A 328 2.48 -12.40 19.64
CA LYS A 328 2.40 -13.86 19.74
C LYS A 328 2.63 -14.48 18.37
N VAL A 329 3.47 -15.51 18.32
CA VAL A 329 3.68 -16.35 17.13
C VAL A 329 2.79 -17.57 17.26
N ILE A 330 2.02 -17.82 16.21
CA ILE A 330 1.03 -18.88 16.14
C ILE A 330 1.36 -19.78 14.95
N GLU A 331 1.38 -21.08 15.20
CA GLU A 331 1.44 -22.10 14.16
C GLU A 331 0.13 -22.89 14.15
N ALA A 332 -0.53 -22.96 13.00
CA ALA A 332 -1.76 -23.72 12.81
C ALA A 332 -1.60 -24.71 11.65
N HIS A 333 -2.19 -25.90 11.74
CA HIS A 333 -2.04 -26.94 10.71
C HIS A 333 -3.29 -27.78 10.53
N ARG A 334 -3.37 -28.45 9.37
CA ARG A 334 -4.55 -29.18 8.88
C ARG A 334 -5.76 -28.23 8.76
N PRO A 335 -5.77 -27.36 7.74
CA PRO A 335 -6.88 -26.45 7.50
C PRO A 335 -8.20 -27.21 7.34
N ARG A 336 -9.28 -26.65 7.89
CA ARG A 336 -10.66 -27.10 7.74
C ARG A 336 -11.28 -26.37 6.55
N ARG A 337 -11.81 -27.14 5.59
CA ARG A 337 -12.55 -26.59 4.44
C ARG A 337 -13.99 -26.32 4.82
#